data_AF-A0A7R9GZK7-F1
#
_entry.id   AF-A0A7R9GZK7-F1
#
_cell.length_a   1.000
_cell.length_b   1.000
_cell.length_c   1.000
_cell.angle_alpha   90.00
_cell.angle_beta   90.00
_cell.angle_gamma   90.00
#
_symmetry.space_group_name_H-M   'P 1'
#
loop_
_entity.id
_entity.type
_entity.pdbx_description
1 polymer ?
#
loop_
_entity_poly.entity_id
_entity_poly.type
_entity_poly.pdbx_seq_one_letter_code
_entity_poly.pdbx_strand_id
1 'polypeptide(L)'
;MYYVRWGSLDVVEEPCELGCDGLSYCTNFNNRPTELFRSCTRQADDAARFDTALWQQEGYLGLPGLNLPVRNISKCSPNVWKAVACALQIKPCHRHSHANRICREDCLDLLSECLDWTRMSGGHTAVSLCLRLSPDHPDTPCISLKQFLQPSDSPYFPPHKGVTSPCKGAPCNSSEVCLINRRCSPGSSCLPYTCVPGCKLGEVSQYIVPEGSYVRIPAMTSGMKSCLKICQCSANGAIEHCQPMPCYPLNSCLIGNRKIEHGTTFHIDCKLGSCYAGELSYSKKQCEMSSLGGHDDAYTSLPCNCRPHYVPVCGRNGNTYPSACLAR
;
A
#
# COMPACT_ATOMS: atom_id res chain seq x y z
N MET A 1 16.29 24.81 -13.97
CA MET A 1 15.09 25.03 -13.15
C MET A 1 14.29 23.73 -13.13
N TYR A 2 14.60 22.84 -12.19
CA TYR A 2 13.84 21.61 -12.00
C TYR A 2 12.82 21.88 -10.88
N TYR A 3 11.55 22.03 -11.26
CA TYR A 3 10.46 22.16 -10.31
C TYR A 3 10.26 20.81 -9.61
N VAL A 4 10.45 20.79 -8.30
CA VAL A 4 10.04 19.67 -7.45
C VAL A 4 8.52 19.62 -7.48
N ARG A 5 7.97 18.68 -8.25
CA ARG A 5 6.53 18.47 -8.36
C ARG A 5 6.10 17.62 -7.15
N TRP A 6 5.88 18.29 -6.03
CA TRP A 6 5.15 17.70 -4.91
C TRP A 6 3.68 17.55 -5.34
N GLY A 7 3.33 16.36 -5.82
CA GLY A 7 2.01 16.03 -6.34
C GLY A 7 0.94 16.09 -5.25
N SER A 8 -0.19 16.72 -5.59
CA SER A 8 -1.43 16.73 -4.84
C SER A 8 -2.01 15.31 -4.66
N LEU A 9 -2.85 15.17 -3.64
CA LEU A 9 -3.55 13.97 -3.16
C LEU A 9 -4.44 13.19 -4.17
N ASP A 10 -4.36 13.42 -5.48
CA ASP A 10 -5.24 12.77 -6.48
C ASP A 10 -4.51 12.35 -7.77
N VAL A 11 -3.23 12.02 -7.70
CA VAL A 11 -2.53 11.34 -8.80
C VAL A 11 -2.13 9.96 -8.31
N VAL A 12 -2.73 8.92 -8.93
CA VAL A 12 -2.49 7.48 -8.73
C VAL A 12 -1.10 7.24 -8.13
N GLU A 13 -1.07 7.12 -6.80
CA GLU A 13 0.15 6.83 -6.07
C GLU A 13 0.66 5.46 -6.55
N GLU A 14 1.91 5.38 -7.03
CA GLU A 14 2.53 4.12 -7.47
C GLU A 14 2.28 3.04 -6.41
N PRO A 15 1.84 1.82 -6.82
CA PRO A 15 1.49 0.77 -5.89
C PRO A 15 2.72 0.37 -5.08
N CYS A 16 2.49 0.02 -3.81
CA CYS A 16 3.52 -0.54 -2.95
C CYS A 16 4.06 -1.86 -3.54
N GLU A 17 5.35 -1.90 -3.81
CA GLU A 17 6.06 -3.08 -4.31
C GLU A 17 6.89 -3.75 -3.20
N LEU A 18 7.07 -5.07 -3.32
CA LEU A 18 7.86 -5.84 -2.36
C LEU A 18 9.36 -5.59 -2.54
N GLY A 19 9.99 -5.25 -1.43
CA GLY A 19 11.43 -5.10 -1.25
C GLY A 19 12.07 -3.93 -1.97
N CYS A 20 13.36 -3.74 -1.69
CA CYS A 20 14.25 -2.83 -2.40
C CYS A 20 15.61 -3.52 -2.55
N ASP A 21 16.27 -3.34 -3.69
CA ASP A 21 17.62 -3.85 -3.91
C ASP A 21 18.37 -2.97 -4.93
N GLY A 22 19.70 -3.03 -4.91
CA GLY A 22 20.56 -2.33 -5.86
C GLY A 22 20.70 -0.82 -5.63
N LEU A 23 20.25 -0.29 -4.49
CA LEU A 23 20.46 1.11 -4.10
C LEU A 23 21.90 1.32 -3.61
N SER A 24 22.55 2.38 -4.08
CA SER A 24 23.95 2.71 -3.80
C SER A 24 24.10 3.73 -2.67
N TYR A 25 23.15 4.66 -2.54
CA TYR A 25 23.14 5.67 -1.49
C TYR A 25 22.27 5.21 -0.30
N CYS A 26 21.02 4.85 -0.55
CA CYS A 26 20.03 4.37 0.42
C CYS A 26 20.20 2.88 0.76
N THR A 27 21.44 2.45 1.00
CA THR A 27 21.82 1.04 1.19
C THR A 27 21.05 0.32 2.29
N ASN A 28 20.63 1.02 3.34
CA ASN A 28 19.88 0.43 4.46
C ASN A 28 18.46 0.00 4.09
N PHE A 29 17.96 0.41 2.92
CA PHE A 29 16.67 0.01 2.36
C PHE A 29 16.80 -1.26 1.49
N ASN A 30 18.02 -1.65 1.11
CA ASN A 30 18.25 -2.89 0.39
C ASN A 30 17.99 -4.12 1.28
N ASN A 31 17.81 -5.28 0.66
CA ASN A 31 17.73 -6.60 1.32
C ASN A 31 16.58 -6.74 2.32
N ARG A 32 15.46 -6.05 2.06
CA ARG A 32 14.24 -6.10 2.86
C ARG A 32 13.09 -6.74 2.06
N PRO A 33 13.15 -8.04 1.74
CA PRO A 33 12.28 -8.68 0.73
C PRO A 33 10.78 -8.70 1.08
N THR A 34 10.42 -8.57 2.35
CA THR A 34 9.03 -8.60 2.84
C THR A 34 8.45 -7.22 3.13
N GLU A 35 9.28 -6.18 3.10
CA GLU A 35 8.84 -4.80 3.30
C GLU A 35 8.32 -4.21 1.99
N LEU A 36 7.56 -3.12 2.07
CA LEU A 36 6.90 -2.50 0.93
C LEU A 36 7.42 -1.08 0.70
N PHE A 37 7.65 -0.74 -0.57
CA PHE A 37 8.18 0.55 -0.99
C PHE A 37 7.50 1.00 -2.27
N ARG A 38 7.39 2.32 -2.47
CA ARG A 38 6.76 2.87 -3.69
C ARG A 38 7.77 3.23 -4.77
N SER A 39 9.01 3.57 -4.42
CA SER A 39 10.01 4.01 -5.40
C SER A 39 11.39 3.39 -5.16
N CYS A 40 11.52 2.12 -5.51
CA CYS A 40 12.80 1.40 -5.46
C CYS A 40 13.59 1.55 -6.77
N THR A 41 14.00 2.77 -7.10
CA THR A 41 14.69 3.10 -8.36
C THR A 41 16.03 3.80 -8.12
N ARG A 42 16.95 3.72 -9.10
CA ARG A 42 18.21 4.49 -9.06
C ARG A 42 17.97 5.99 -9.05
N GLN A 43 16.92 6.45 -9.72
CA GLN A 43 16.53 7.85 -9.77
C GLN A 43 16.13 8.36 -8.38
N ALA A 44 15.36 7.57 -7.63
CA ALA A 44 15.00 7.90 -6.25
C ALA A 44 16.22 7.85 -5.30
N ASP A 45 17.14 6.91 -5.52
CA ASP A 45 18.41 6.82 -4.80
C ASP A 45 19.29 8.08 -4.98
N ASP A 46 19.45 8.50 -6.23
CA ASP A 46 20.21 9.70 -6.60
C ASP A 46 19.51 10.98 -6.11
N ALA A 47 18.19 11.04 -6.16
CA ALA A 47 17.42 12.16 -5.61
C ALA A 47 17.62 12.30 -4.10
N ALA A 48 17.63 11.20 -3.35
CA ALA A 48 17.89 11.23 -1.90
C ALA A 48 19.29 11.76 -1.60
N ARG A 49 20.29 11.35 -2.38
CA ARG A 49 21.66 11.87 -2.28
C ARG A 49 21.70 13.37 -2.52
N PHE A 50 21.00 13.84 -3.56
CA PHE A 50 20.93 15.25 -3.89
C PHE A 50 20.26 16.08 -2.79
N ASP A 51 19.12 15.63 -2.27
CA ASP A 51 18.38 16.31 -1.20
C ASP A 51 19.25 16.51 0.05
N THR A 52 19.97 15.46 0.45
CA THR A 52 20.85 15.53 1.62
C THR A 52 21.97 16.55 1.42
N ALA A 53 22.56 16.62 0.23
CA ALA A 53 23.58 17.61 -0.11
C ALA A 53 23.00 19.03 -0.12
N LEU A 54 21.78 19.20 -0.64
CA LEU A 54 21.08 20.47 -0.67
C LEU A 54 20.80 20.99 0.74
N TRP A 55 20.27 20.15 1.63
CA TRP A 55 19.99 20.54 3.02
C TRP A 55 21.26 20.88 3.80
N GLN A 56 22.37 20.21 3.50
CA GLN A 56 23.68 20.54 4.08
C GLN A 56 24.17 21.93 3.67
N GLN A 57 23.89 22.36 2.43
CA GLN A 57 24.31 23.66 1.90
C GLN A 57 23.38 24.79 2.32
N GLU A 58 22.07 24.61 2.14
CA GLU A 58 21.05 25.63 2.40
C GLU A 58 20.69 25.74 3.88
N GLY A 59 20.83 24.66 4.64
CA GLY A 59 20.43 24.60 6.04
C GLY A 59 18.91 24.69 6.23
N TYR A 60 18.14 24.28 5.22
CA TYR A 60 16.68 24.18 5.26
C TYR A 60 16.20 22.89 4.60
N LEU A 61 15.17 22.28 5.19
CA LEU A 61 14.37 21.23 4.58
C LEU A 61 13.04 21.82 4.13
N GLY A 62 12.78 21.80 2.82
CA GLY A 62 11.55 22.31 2.22
C GLY A 62 10.48 21.23 2.11
N LEU A 63 9.35 21.44 2.80
CA LEU A 63 8.12 20.67 2.67
C LEU A 63 7.03 21.56 2.02
N PRO A 64 6.00 20.97 1.39
CA PRO A 64 4.88 21.74 0.86
C PRO A 64 4.26 22.65 1.93
N GLY A 65 4.44 23.97 1.76
CA GLY A 65 3.92 24.99 2.68
C GLY A 65 4.67 25.11 4.02
N LEU A 66 5.84 24.49 4.18
CA LEU A 66 6.62 24.49 5.43
C LEU A 66 8.12 24.39 5.15
N ASN A 67 8.91 25.38 5.57
CA ASN A 67 10.37 25.31 5.51
C ASN A 67 10.94 25.15 6.92
N LEU A 68 11.70 24.07 7.12
CA LEU A 68 12.27 23.70 8.41
C LEU A 68 13.76 24.06 8.45
N PRO A 69 14.20 25.01 9.30
CA PRO A 69 15.62 25.34 9.45
C PRO A 69 16.34 24.20 10.18
N VAL A 70 17.30 23.58 9.52
CA VAL A 70 18.09 22.49 10.10
C VAL A 70 19.47 22.99 10.52
N ARG A 71 19.98 22.47 11.64
CA ARG A 71 21.38 22.62 12.01
C ARG A 71 22.25 21.88 10.99
N ASN A 72 23.57 22.05 11.07
CA ASN A 72 24.50 21.36 10.18
C ASN A 72 24.34 19.83 10.31
N ILE A 73 23.66 19.21 9.34
CA ILE A 73 23.27 17.80 9.36
C ILE A 73 24.47 16.85 9.25
N SER A 74 25.63 17.33 8.77
CA SER A 74 26.87 16.55 8.77
C SER A 74 27.45 16.38 10.18
N LYS A 75 27.10 17.29 11.10
CA LYS A 75 27.49 17.22 12.52
C LYS A 75 26.37 16.71 13.41
N CYS A 76 25.13 17.06 13.09
CA CYS A 76 23.93 16.71 13.85
C CYS A 76 23.21 15.56 13.16
N SER A 77 23.41 14.34 13.67
CA SER A 77 22.71 13.11 13.26
C SER A 77 22.73 12.81 11.75
N PRO A 78 23.92 12.71 11.10
CA PRO A 78 24.04 12.52 9.65
C PRO A 78 23.34 11.26 9.12
N ASN A 79 23.38 10.16 9.89
CA ASN A 79 22.72 8.91 9.51
C ASN A 79 21.19 9.03 9.53
N VAL A 80 20.64 9.83 10.45
CA VAL A 80 19.20 10.08 10.54
C VAL A 80 18.75 10.92 9.36
N TRP A 81 19.45 12.01 9.03
CA TRP A 81 19.12 12.85 7.88
C TRP A 81 19.24 12.10 6.54
N LYS A 82 20.25 11.24 6.41
CA LYS A 82 20.33 10.30 5.28
C LYS A 82 19.10 9.40 5.21
N ALA A 83 18.68 8.81 6.33
CA ALA A 83 17.49 7.96 6.37
C ALA A 83 16.20 8.73 6.06
N VAL A 84 16.09 9.99 6.50
CA VAL A 84 14.96 10.88 6.17
C VAL A 84 14.91 11.15 4.67
N ALA A 85 16.03 11.54 4.04
CA ALA A 85 16.10 11.75 2.60
C ALA A 85 15.71 10.49 1.82
N CYS A 86 16.24 9.33 2.23
CA CYS A 86 15.87 8.05 1.63
C CYS A 86 14.40 7.71 1.84
N ALA A 87 13.83 7.90 3.03
CA ALA A 87 12.43 7.61 3.29
C ALA A 87 11.49 8.50 2.45
N LEU A 88 11.85 9.77 2.22
CA LEU A 88 11.08 10.70 1.39
C LEU A 88 11.09 10.32 -0.10
N GLN A 89 12.20 9.77 -0.60
CA GLN A 89 12.35 9.41 -2.01
C GLN A 89 11.92 7.97 -2.30
N ILE A 90 12.39 7.00 -1.51
CA ILE A 90 12.07 5.57 -1.65
C ILE A 90 10.64 5.26 -1.21
N LYS A 91 10.10 6.05 -0.28
CA LYS A 91 8.71 5.99 0.21
C LYS A 91 8.31 4.58 0.66
N PRO A 92 8.82 4.11 1.82
CA PRO A 92 8.28 2.94 2.49
C PRO A 92 6.77 3.08 2.67
N CYS A 93 6.06 1.97 2.67
CA CYS A 93 4.63 2.01 2.84
C CYS A 93 4.07 0.81 3.61
N HIS A 94 2.89 1.02 4.17
CA HIS A 94 2.19 -0.02 4.89
C HIS A 94 1.12 -0.69 3.99
N ARG A 95 1.00 -2.02 4.09
CA ARG A 95 0.15 -2.86 3.23
C ARG A 95 -1.33 -2.46 3.23
N HIS A 96 -1.82 -1.92 4.34
CA HIS A 96 -3.25 -1.70 4.56
C HIS A 96 -3.67 -0.23 4.57
N SER A 97 -2.78 0.67 5.01
CA SER A 97 -3.11 2.09 5.18
C SER A 97 -2.47 2.97 4.12
N HIS A 98 -1.65 2.40 3.22
CA HIS A 98 -0.85 3.16 2.26
C HIS A 98 0.02 4.25 2.93
N ALA A 99 0.18 4.16 4.25
CA ALA A 99 0.77 5.20 5.08
C ALA A 99 2.18 5.53 4.60
N ASN A 100 2.42 6.81 4.39
CA ASN A 100 3.67 7.41 3.93
C ASN A 100 4.26 8.38 4.98
N ARG A 101 3.69 8.40 6.20
CA ARG A 101 4.08 9.30 7.29
C ARG A 101 4.95 8.58 8.30
N ILE A 102 5.92 9.30 8.86
CA ILE A 102 6.79 8.78 9.93
C ILE A 102 6.05 8.69 11.26
N CYS A 103 6.51 7.80 12.14
CA CYS A 103 5.96 7.67 13.49
C CYS A 103 6.17 8.96 14.31
N ARG A 104 5.21 9.26 15.19
CA ARG A 104 5.20 10.52 15.97
C ARG A 104 6.42 10.64 16.88
N GLU A 105 6.84 9.55 17.49
CA GLU A 105 8.04 9.47 18.33
C GLU A 105 9.29 9.83 17.51
N ASP A 106 9.49 9.19 16.36
CA ASP A 106 10.62 9.45 15.47
C ASP A 106 10.60 10.90 14.94
N CYS A 107 9.43 11.47 14.70
CA CYS A 107 9.30 12.88 14.34
C CYS A 107 9.76 13.81 15.48
N LEU A 108 9.33 13.55 16.71
CA LEU A 108 9.69 14.36 17.87
C LEU A 108 11.20 14.27 18.15
N ASP A 109 11.77 13.08 18.09
CA ASP A 109 13.20 12.84 18.25
C ASP A 109 14.00 13.64 17.20
N LEU A 110 13.61 13.54 15.92
CA LEU A 110 14.25 14.25 14.81
C LEU A 110 14.23 15.78 14.98
N LEU A 111 13.04 16.34 15.26
CA LEU A 111 12.87 17.79 15.34
C LEU A 111 13.46 18.39 16.63
N SER A 112 13.49 17.62 17.72
CA SER A 112 14.04 18.10 18.99
C SER A 112 15.57 18.18 18.99
N GLU A 113 16.25 17.27 18.30
CA GLU A 113 17.71 17.18 18.31
C GLU A 113 18.39 18.17 17.34
N CYS A 114 17.95 18.18 16.07
CA CYS A 114 18.70 18.82 14.98
C CYS A 114 18.01 19.99 14.28
N LEU A 115 16.80 20.37 14.68
CA LEU A 115 16.15 21.57 14.18
C LEU A 115 16.70 22.83 14.86
N ASP A 116 16.86 23.91 14.10
CA ASP A 116 17.28 25.21 14.63
C ASP A 116 16.09 26.08 15.01
N TRP A 117 15.60 25.90 16.24
CA TRP A 117 14.47 26.66 16.79
C TRP A 117 14.70 28.17 16.84
N THR A 118 15.96 28.65 16.82
CA THR A 118 16.25 30.09 16.82
C THR A 118 15.89 30.76 15.49
N ARG A 119 15.93 29.99 14.40
CA ARG A 119 15.60 30.43 13.03
C ARG A 119 14.15 30.11 12.65
N MET A 120 13.41 29.46 13.55
CA MET A 120 12.02 29.07 13.31
C MET A 120 11.08 30.26 13.56
N SER A 121 10.33 30.67 12.53
CA SER A 121 9.30 31.70 12.64
C SER A 121 7.93 31.08 12.98
N GLY A 122 7.02 31.87 13.57
CA GLY A 122 5.60 31.47 13.73
C GLY A 122 5.22 30.68 14.99
N GLY A 123 6.08 30.63 16.02
CA GLY A 123 5.72 30.01 17.32
C GLY A 123 5.53 28.49 17.26
N HIS A 124 6.03 27.85 16.21
CA HIS A 124 5.96 26.40 16.06
C HIS A 124 6.78 25.69 17.12
N THR A 125 6.24 24.60 17.64
CA THR A 125 6.92 23.63 18.51
C THR A 125 7.06 22.28 17.80
N ALA A 126 7.98 21.43 18.27
CA ALA A 126 8.15 20.06 17.75
C ALA A 126 6.82 19.30 17.73
N VAL A 127 6.04 19.43 18.81
CA VAL A 127 4.71 18.83 18.94
C VAL A 127 3.76 19.35 17.86
N SER A 128 3.70 20.66 17.64
CA SER A 128 2.80 21.26 16.64
C SER A 128 3.16 20.88 15.19
N LEU A 129 4.44 20.66 14.91
CA LEU A 129 4.92 20.23 13.60
C LEU A 129 4.66 18.73 13.41
N CYS A 130 4.95 17.90 14.41
CA CYS A 130 4.71 16.47 14.34
C CYS A 130 3.23 16.10 14.26
N LEU A 131 2.32 16.93 14.79
CA LEU A 131 0.88 16.78 14.52
C LEU A 131 0.54 16.83 13.02
N ARG A 132 1.32 17.55 12.20
CA ARG A 132 1.12 17.59 10.73
C ARG A 132 1.86 16.48 10.00
N LEU A 133 3.04 16.10 10.51
CA LEU A 133 3.98 15.21 9.82
C LEU A 133 3.83 13.72 10.20
N SER A 134 3.12 13.42 11.28
CA SER A 134 2.87 12.07 11.78
C SER A 134 1.37 11.81 11.94
N PRO A 135 0.94 10.54 12.11
CA PRO A 135 -0.46 10.25 12.38
C PRO A 135 -0.96 10.80 13.73
N ASP A 136 -2.23 11.19 13.78
CA ASP A 136 -2.85 11.76 14.97
C ASP A 136 -3.17 10.72 16.05
N HIS A 137 -3.52 9.49 15.64
CA HIS A 137 -3.86 8.38 16.52
C HIS A 137 -2.69 7.39 16.60
N PRO A 138 -2.35 6.88 17.81
CA PRO A 138 -1.25 5.94 18.01
C PRO A 138 -1.45 4.61 17.27
N ASP A 139 -2.71 4.25 17.03
CA ASP A 139 -3.14 3.06 16.32
C ASP A 139 -2.99 3.19 14.79
N THR A 140 -2.84 4.40 14.26
CA THR A 140 -2.68 4.57 12.81
C THR A 140 -1.29 4.10 12.38
N PRO A 141 -1.18 3.15 11.43
CA PRO A 141 0.12 2.64 11.01
C PRO A 141 1.04 3.75 10.50
N CYS A 142 2.29 3.73 10.92
CA CYS A 142 3.33 4.70 10.60
C CYS A 142 4.63 4.02 10.17
N ILE A 143 5.53 4.79 9.57
CA ILE A 143 6.85 4.32 9.17
C ILE A 143 7.85 4.70 10.26
N SER A 144 8.45 3.71 10.93
CA SER A 144 9.55 4.00 11.84
C SER A 144 10.84 4.28 11.04
N LEU A 145 11.57 5.33 11.38
CA LEU A 145 12.89 5.62 10.81
C LEU A 145 13.98 4.74 11.42
N LYS A 146 13.80 4.29 12.66
CA LYS A 146 14.79 3.49 13.41
C LYS A 146 15.21 2.24 12.66
N GLN A 147 14.26 1.59 11.97
CA GLN A 147 14.53 0.41 11.16
C GLN A 147 15.48 0.65 9.98
N PHE A 148 15.60 1.90 9.49
CA PHE A 148 16.43 2.27 8.33
C PHE A 148 17.74 2.97 8.72
N LEU A 149 18.02 3.14 10.02
CA LEU A 149 19.28 3.70 10.50
C LEU A 149 20.43 2.69 10.40
N GLN A 150 20.11 1.40 10.33
CA GLN A 150 21.07 0.31 10.20
C GLN A 150 20.76 -0.55 8.97
N PRO A 151 21.76 -1.28 8.43
CA PRO A 151 21.54 -2.28 7.39
C PRO A 151 20.49 -3.31 7.84
N SER A 152 19.83 -3.96 6.89
CA SER A 152 18.88 -5.03 7.20
C SER A 152 19.58 -6.20 7.92
N ASP A 153 18.93 -6.74 8.96
CA ASP A 153 19.39 -7.95 9.66
C ASP A 153 19.33 -9.22 8.79
N SER A 154 18.54 -9.17 7.70
CA SER A 154 18.51 -10.26 6.73
C SER A 154 19.87 -10.40 6.07
N PRO A 155 20.55 -11.55 6.19
CA PRO A 155 21.73 -11.85 5.38
C PRO A 155 21.38 -11.60 3.92
N TYR A 156 22.32 -11.06 3.14
CA TYR A 156 22.21 -11.07 1.69
C TYR A 156 22.09 -12.54 1.25
N PHE A 157 20.87 -13.00 1.02
CA PHE A 157 20.66 -14.32 0.46
C PHE A 157 20.86 -14.19 -1.04
N PRO A 158 21.84 -14.89 -1.64
CA PRO A 158 21.91 -14.96 -3.09
C PRO A 158 20.55 -15.42 -3.64
N PRO A 159 20.18 -15.02 -4.87
CA PRO A 159 18.83 -15.13 -5.44
C PRO A 159 18.23 -16.54 -5.43
N HIS A 160 19.02 -17.56 -5.11
CA HIS A 160 18.60 -18.95 -4.98
C HIS A 160 17.90 -19.31 -3.66
N LYS A 161 17.97 -18.48 -2.61
CA LYS A 161 17.35 -18.75 -1.29
C LYS A 161 16.44 -17.64 -0.75
N GLY A 162 16.32 -16.50 -1.45
CA GLY A 162 15.47 -15.38 -1.07
C GLY A 162 14.08 -15.40 -1.74
N VAL A 163 13.17 -14.54 -1.27
CA VAL A 163 11.93 -14.24 -1.99
C VAL A 163 12.31 -13.60 -3.33
N THR A 164 12.04 -14.28 -4.44
CA THR A 164 12.31 -13.73 -5.78
C THR A 164 11.10 -12.95 -6.27
N SER A 165 11.34 -11.82 -6.94
CA SER A 165 10.30 -11.05 -7.65
C SER A 165 10.67 -10.91 -9.12
N PRO A 166 10.53 -11.99 -9.93
CA PRO A 166 11.05 -12.04 -11.30
C PRO A 166 10.50 -10.98 -12.25
N CYS A 167 9.32 -10.44 -11.96
CA CYS A 167 8.64 -9.43 -12.76
C CYS A 167 8.78 -8.00 -12.22
N LYS A 168 9.61 -7.80 -11.19
CA LYS A 168 9.85 -6.49 -10.62
C LYS A 168 10.69 -5.62 -11.56
N GLY A 169 10.38 -4.32 -11.64
CA GLY A 169 11.09 -3.36 -12.49
C GLY A 169 10.69 -3.41 -13.97
N ALA A 170 9.53 -4.00 -14.29
CA ALA A 170 8.99 -4.12 -15.64
C ALA A 170 10.03 -4.66 -16.67
N PRO A 171 10.51 -5.91 -16.51
CA PRO A 171 11.56 -6.48 -17.37
C PRO A 171 11.11 -6.80 -18.80
N CYS A 172 9.82 -6.59 -19.12
CA CYS A 172 9.23 -6.82 -20.43
C CYS A 172 8.90 -5.49 -21.12
N ASN A 173 8.67 -5.53 -22.44
CA ASN A 173 8.33 -4.33 -23.19
C ASN A 173 6.94 -3.79 -22.81
N SER A 174 6.64 -2.55 -23.19
CA SER A 174 5.38 -1.86 -22.87
C SER A 174 4.11 -2.48 -23.50
N SER A 175 4.27 -3.46 -24.38
CA SER A 175 3.21 -4.27 -25.01
C SER A 175 3.16 -5.71 -24.50
N GLU A 176 3.97 -6.05 -23.50
CA GLU A 176 4.14 -7.40 -23.00
C GLU A 176 3.80 -7.49 -21.51
N VAL A 177 3.33 -8.67 -21.10
CA VAL A 177 3.03 -9.00 -19.70
C VAL A 177 4.10 -9.94 -19.19
N CYS A 178 4.69 -9.61 -18.05
CA CYS A 178 5.62 -10.49 -17.36
C CYS A 178 4.85 -11.56 -16.58
N LEU A 179 5.06 -12.83 -16.93
CA LEU A 179 4.52 -13.98 -16.21
C LEU A 179 5.64 -14.71 -15.47
N ILE A 180 5.40 -15.03 -14.20
CA ILE A 180 6.37 -15.78 -13.38
C ILE A 180 6.47 -17.22 -13.89
N ASN A 181 7.67 -17.65 -14.25
CA ASN A 181 7.93 -19.02 -14.67
C ASN A 181 8.09 -19.93 -13.44
N ARG A 182 6.97 -20.41 -12.91
CA ARG A 182 6.95 -21.31 -11.74
C ARG A 182 7.61 -22.68 -11.98
N ARG A 183 7.89 -23.03 -13.24
CA ARG A 183 8.62 -24.26 -13.60
C ARG A 183 10.13 -24.09 -13.48
N CYS A 184 10.60 -22.84 -13.36
CA CYS A 184 12.01 -22.55 -13.18
C CYS A 184 12.36 -22.56 -11.70
N SER A 185 13.21 -23.52 -11.30
CA SER A 185 13.69 -23.61 -9.92
C SER A 185 14.90 -22.70 -9.71
N PRO A 186 15.15 -22.20 -8.49
CA PRO A 186 16.32 -21.39 -8.23
C PRO A 186 17.60 -22.21 -8.47
N GLY A 187 18.40 -21.83 -9.48
CA GLY A 187 19.67 -22.49 -9.82
C GLY A 187 19.66 -23.31 -11.11
N SER A 188 18.51 -23.49 -11.76
CA SER A 188 18.44 -24.05 -13.12
C SER A 188 18.75 -23.00 -14.20
N SER A 189 19.22 -23.44 -15.37
CA SER A 189 19.57 -22.60 -16.54
C SER A 189 18.35 -22.05 -17.30
N CYS A 190 17.28 -21.69 -16.59
CA CYS A 190 16.05 -21.15 -17.16
C CYS A 190 15.82 -19.72 -16.68
N LEU A 191 15.03 -18.98 -17.45
CA LEU A 191 14.58 -17.66 -17.05
C LEU A 191 13.44 -17.78 -16.02
N PRO A 192 13.49 -17.02 -14.91
CA PRO A 192 12.48 -17.07 -13.85
C PRO A 192 11.17 -16.36 -14.22
N TYR A 193 11.12 -15.73 -15.39
CA TYR A 193 9.92 -15.12 -15.97
C TYR A 193 9.87 -15.36 -17.48
N THR A 194 8.68 -15.14 -18.06
CA THR A 194 8.43 -15.13 -19.50
C THR A 194 7.62 -13.90 -19.86
N CYS A 195 8.05 -13.15 -20.87
CA CYS A 195 7.29 -12.04 -21.45
C CYS A 195 6.35 -12.59 -22.51
N VAL A 196 5.06 -12.27 -22.41
CA VAL A 196 4.05 -12.65 -23.42
C VAL A 196 3.39 -11.39 -23.97
N PRO A 197 3.01 -11.36 -25.26
CA PRO A 197 2.23 -10.26 -25.79
C PRO A 197 0.94 -10.04 -25.00
N GLY A 198 0.48 -8.80 -24.93
CA GLY A 198 -0.75 -8.46 -24.24
C GLY A 198 -1.48 -7.25 -24.81
N CYS A 199 -2.70 -7.06 -24.33
CA CYS A 199 -3.60 -6.01 -24.78
C CYS A 199 -3.88 -5.01 -23.66
N LYS A 200 -3.79 -3.71 -23.97
CA LYS A 200 -4.13 -2.63 -23.03
C LYS A 200 -5.64 -2.55 -22.81
N LEU A 201 -6.05 -2.37 -21.56
CA LEU A 201 -7.47 -2.26 -21.17
C LEU A 201 -8.03 -0.83 -21.31
N GLY A 202 -7.80 -0.21 -22.46
CA GLY A 202 -8.26 1.15 -22.78
C GLY A 202 -7.10 2.16 -22.87
N GLU A 203 -7.42 3.39 -23.28
CA GLU A 203 -6.42 4.43 -23.58
C GLU A 203 -5.76 5.03 -22.33
N VAL A 204 -6.50 5.09 -21.21
CA VAL A 204 -6.06 5.72 -19.96
C VAL A 204 -5.49 4.71 -18.96
N SER A 205 -5.82 3.42 -19.13
CA SER A 205 -5.39 2.37 -18.21
C SER A 205 -3.99 1.87 -18.56
N GLN A 206 -3.11 1.77 -17.56
CA GLN A 206 -1.81 1.11 -17.70
C GLN A 206 -1.91 -0.41 -17.63
N TYR A 207 -3.11 -0.95 -17.40
CA TYR A 207 -3.31 -2.39 -17.22
C TYR A 207 -3.28 -3.12 -18.55
N ILE A 208 -2.45 -4.16 -18.62
CA ILE A 208 -2.29 -5.04 -19.79
C ILE A 208 -2.66 -6.46 -19.38
N VAL A 209 -3.40 -7.16 -20.23
CA VAL A 209 -3.74 -8.58 -20.04
C VAL A 209 -3.02 -9.45 -21.07
N PRO A 210 -2.60 -10.67 -20.71
CA PRO A 210 -1.96 -11.59 -21.66
C PRO A 210 -2.84 -11.92 -22.87
N GLU A 211 -2.21 -12.17 -24.02
CA GLU A 211 -2.85 -12.75 -25.19
C GLU A 211 -3.70 -13.97 -24.84
N GLY A 212 -4.87 -14.08 -25.46
CA GLY A 212 -5.82 -15.18 -25.22
C GLY A 212 -6.69 -14.99 -23.97
N SER A 213 -6.42 -13.98 -23.13
CA SER A 213 -7.23 -13.69 -21.95
C SER A 213 -8.61 -13.14 -22.34
N TYR A 214 -9.63 -13.56 -21.58
CA TYR A 214 -10.97 -12.97 -21.64
C TYR A 214 -11.15 -11.94 -20.53
N VAL A 215 -11.61 -10.75 -20.89
CA VAL A 215 -11.79 -9.62 -19.97
C VAL A 215 -13.20 -9.10 -20.02
N ARG A 216 -13.70 -8.68 -18.86
CA ARG A 216 -14.99 -7.99 -18.75
C ARG A 216 -14.73 -6.49 -18.76
N ILE A 217 -15.29 -5.80 -19.74
CA ILE A 217 -15.21 -4.34 -19.84
C ILE A 217 -16.62 -3.73 -19.87
N PRO A 218 -16.81 -2.52 -19.30
CA PRO A 218 -18.08 -1.83 -19.38
C PRO A 218 -18.51 -1.61 -20.84
N ALA A 219 -19.78 -1.87 -21.12
CA ALA A 219 -20.42 -1.42 -22.35
C ALA A 219 -20.93 0.01 -22.14
N MET A 220 -20.68 0.92 -23.09
CA MET A 220 -21.22 2.28 -23.02
C MET A 220 -22.75 2.21 -23.07
N THR A 221 -23.40 2.45 -21.93
CA THR A 221 -24.86 2.54 -21.86
C THR A 221 -25.28 3.71 -20.99
N SER A 222 -26.25 4.48 -21.47
CA SER A 222 -26.90 5.54 -20.68
C SER A 222 -27.89 4.94 -19.67
N GLY A 223 -27.71 5.23 -18.37
CA GLY A 223 -28.72 4.99 -17.32
C GLY A 223 -28.26 4.14 -16.11
N MET A 224 -29.21 3.78 -15.23
CA MET A 224 -29.02 2.97 -14.01
C MET A 224 -28.86 1.45 -14.29
N LYS A 225 -28.14 1.07 -15.35
CA LYS A 225 -27.91 -0.34 -15.71
C LYS A 225 -26.42 -0.58 -15.89
N SER A 226 -25.89 -1.63 -15.26
CA SER A 226 -24.53 -2.09 -15.51
C SER A 226 -24.57 -3.12 -16.62
N CYS A 227 -24.04 -2.73 -17.77
CA CYS A 227 -23.88 -3.58 -18.93
C CYS A 227 -22.39 -3.87 -19.09
N LEU A 228 -22.03 -5.14 -19.11
CA LEU A 228 -20.67 -5.59 -19.35
C LEU A 228 -20.61 -6.28 -20.71
N LYS A 229 -19.44 -6.25 -21.34
CA LYS A 229 -19.12 -7.13 -22.46
C LYS A 229 -17.87 -7.93 -22.12
N ILE A 230 -17.86 -9.20 -22.52
CA ILE A 230 -16.65 -10.03 -22.46
C ILE A 230 -15.95 -9.87 -23.79
N CYS A 231 -14.68 -9.48 -23.76
CA CYS A 231 -13.84 -9.37 -24.95
C CYS A 231 -12.58 -10.22 -24.76
N GLN A 232 -11.94 -10.59 -25.86
CA GLN A 232 -10.72 -11.38 -25.86
C GLN A 232 -9.52 -10.50 -26.24
N CYS A 233 -8.39 -10.71 -25.57
CA CYS A 233 -7.12 -10.16 -26.03
C CYS A 233 -6.61 -10.99 -27.21
N SER A 234 -6.57 -10.36 -28.39
CA SER A 234 -6.16 -10.98 -29.66
C SER A 234 -4.65 -10.90 -29.85
N ALA A 235 -4.11 -11.72 -30.77
CA ALA A 235 -2.69 -11.78 -31.09
C ALA A 235 -2.13 -10.46 -31.67
N ASN A 236 -3.01 -9.57 -32.15
CA ASN A 236 -2.64 -8.24 -32.63
C ASN A 236 -2.48 -7.19 -31.51
N GLY A 237 -2.62 -7.58 -30.24
CA GLY A 237 -2.52 -6.67 -29.09
C GLY A 237 -3.76 -5.81 -28.86
N ALA A 238 -4.88 -6.10 -29.54
CA ALA A 238 -6.14 -5.40 -29.37
C ALA A 238 -7.17 -6.25 -28.60
N ILE A 239 -8.05 -5.54 -27.88
CA ILE A 239 -9.22 -6.16 -27.24
C ILE A 239 -10.33 -6.28 -28.28
N GLU A 240 -10.59 -7.50 -28.74
CA GLU A 240 -11.49 -7.81 -29.84
C GLU A 240 -12.50 -8.90 -29.44
N HIS A 241 -13.32 -9.36 -30.41
CA HIS A 241 -14.30 -10.43 -30.21
C HIS A 241 -15.23 -10.22 -29.00
N CYS A 242 -15.72 -9.00 -28.85
CA CYS A 242 -16.57 -8.63 -27.74
C CYS A 242 -17.99 -9.20 -27.86
N GLN A 243 -18.45 -9.89 -26.83
CA GLN A 243 -19.82 -10.35 -26.66
C GLN A 243 -20.52 -9.59 -25.54
N PRO A 244 -21.71 -9.03 -25.77
CA PRO A 244 -22.48 -8.37 -24.72
C PRO A 244 -22.94 -9.41 -23.69
N MET A 245 -22.82 -9.08 -22.41
CA MET A 245 -23.45 -9.82 -21.33
C MET A 245 -24.82 -9.22 -21.00
N PRO A 246 -25.72 -9.98 -20.36
CA PRO A 246 -26.97 -9.44 -19.86
C PRO A 246 -26.73 -8.21 -18.98
N CYS A 247 -27.46 -7.14 -19.24
CA CYS A 247 -27.44 -5.95 -18.42
C CYS A 247 -28.24 -6.17 -17.13
N TYR A 248 -27.69 -5.75 -15.99
CA TYR A 248 -28.38 -5.84 -14.71
C TYR A 248 -28.76 -4.43 -14.22
N PRO A 249 -29.98 -4.23 -13.72
CA PRO A 249 -30.37 -2.96 -13.14
C PRO A 249 -29.58 -2.71 -11.85
N LEU A 250 -29.03 -1.51 -11.70
CA LEU A 250 -28.30 -1.10 -10.51
C LEU A 250 -29.27 -0.61 -9.43
N ASN A 251 -30.13 -1.52 -8.99
CA ASN A 251 -31.13 -1.22 -7.99
C ASN A 251 -30.49 -0.97 -6.62
N SER A 252 -31.09 -0.05 -5.88
CA SER A 252 -30.82 0.15 -4.46
C SER A 252 -31.38 -1.04 -3.65
N CYS A 253 -30.76 -1.37 -2.53
CA CYS A 253 -31.18 -2.44 -1.63
C CYS A 253 -32.14 -1.90 -0.56
N LEU A 254 -32.97 -2.78 0.02
CA LEU A 254 -33.92 -2.44 1.07
C LEU A 254 -33.58 -3.21 2.35
N ILE A 255 -33.34 -2.47 3.45
CA ILE A 255 -33.15 -3.04 4.80
C ILE A 255 -34.19 -2.42 5.72
N GLY A 256 -35.23 -3.19 6.04
CA GLY A 256 -36.41 -2.65 6.72
C GLY A 256 -37.01 -1.49 5.92
N ASN A 257 -37.07 -0.30 6.53
CA ASN A 257 -37.56 0.94 5.88
C ASN A 257 -36.44 1.80 5.26
N ARG A 258 -35.17 1.36 5.30
CA ARG A 258 -34.04 2.12 4.77
C ARG A 258 -33.71 1.64 3.36
N LYS A 259 -33.68 2.59 2.42
CA LYS A 259 -33.17 2.39 1.06
C LYS A 259 -31.66 2.66 1.05
N ILE A 260 -30.90 1.68 0.59
CA ILE A 260 -29.44 1.71 0.53
C ILE A 260 -29.04 1.76 -0.95
N GLU A 261 -28.36 2.82 -1.37
CA GLU A 261 -27.99 3.00 -2.78
C GLU A 261 -27.03 1.93 -3.28
N HIS A 262 -27.12 1.61 -4.58
CA HIS A 262 -26.22 0.65 -5.22
C HIS A 262 -24.75 1.05 -5.03
N GLY A 263 -23.88 0.07 -4.76
CA GLY A 263 -22.43 0.28 -4.62
C GLY A 263 -22.03 0.82 -3.25
N THR A 264 -22.98 1.04 -2.35
CA THR A 264 -22.67 1.48 -0.98
C THR A 264 -22.29 0.30 -0.10
N THR A 265 -21.30 0.53 0.75
CA THR A 265 -20.94 -0.33 1.88
C THR A 265 -21.43 0.31 3.16
N PHE A 266 -21.87 -0.50 4.11
CA PHE A 266 -22.44 -0.03 5.37
C PHE A 266 -22.24 -1.10 6.45
N HIS A 267 -22.36 -0.70 7.72
CA HIS A 267 -22.25 -1.61 8.84
C HIS A 267 -23.64 -1.92 9.42
N ILE A 268 -23.89 -3.20 9.69
CA ILE A 268 -25.01 -3.65 10.51
C ILE A 268 -24.43 -4.47 11.65
N ASP A 269 -24.65 -3.98 12.87
CA ASP A 269 -24.01 -4.49 14.07
C ASP A 269 -22.48 -4.49 13.90
N CYS A 270 -21.85 -5.67 13.94
CA CYS A 270 -20.41 -5.86 13.70
C CYS A 270 -20.08 -6.53 12.36
N LYS A 271 -21.03 -6.56 11.41
CA LYS A 271 -20.79 -7.06 10.05
C LYS A 271 -20.72 -5.91 9.06
N LEU A 272 -19.67 -5.91 8.24
CA LEU A 272 -19.62 -5.11 7.02
C LEU A 272 -20.59 -5.73 6.00
N GLY A 273 -21.55 -4.93 5.56
CA GLY A 273 -22.49 -5.23 4.50
C GLY A 273 -22.19 -4.40 3.25
N SER A 274 -22.59 -4.91 2.09
CA SER A 274 -22.58 -4.16 0.83
C SER A 274 -23.85 -4.38 0.05
N CYS A 275 -24.33 -3.30 -0.57
CA CYS A 275 -25.46 -3.33 -1.48
C CYS A 275 -24.97 -3.36 -2.93
N TYR A 276 -25.30 -4.42 -3.65
CA TYR A 276 -24.99 -4.53 -5.06
C TYR A 276 -26.19 -5.02 -5.86
N ALA A 277 -26.74 -4.12 -6.67
CA ALA A 277 -27.81 -4.40 -7.64
C ALA A 277 -29.07 -5.02 -6.98
N GLY A 278 -29.46 -4.49 -5.83
CA GLY A 278 -30.58 -4.98 -5.03
C GLY A 278 -30.25 -6.16 -4.12
N GLU A 279 -29.07 -6.77 -4.26
CA GLU A 279 -28.62 -7.86 -3.41
C GLU A 279 -27.78 -7.34 -2.25
N LEU A 280 -28.06 -7.88 -1.06
CA LEU A 280 -27.34 -7.59 0.18
C LEU A 280 -26.36 -8.71 0.47
N SER A 281 -25.08 -8.37 0.53
CA SER A 281 -24.05 -9.31 0.97
C SER A 281 -23.43 -8.84 2.28
N TYR A 282 -23.17 -9.78 3.19
CA TYR A 282 -22.59 -9.51 4.50
C TYR A 282 -21.32 -10.33 4.68
N SER A 283 -20.34 -9.73 5.35
CA SER A 283 -19.19 -10.46 5.88
C SER A 283 -19.65 -11.58 6.83
N LYS A 284 -19.04 -12.76 6.67
CA LYS A 284 -19.34 -13.94 7.52
C LYS A 284 -18.79 -13.79 8.93
N LYS A 285 -17.74 -13.00 9.10
CA LYS A 285 -17.06 -12.70 10.37
C LYS A 285 -17.02 -11.19 10.54
N GLN A 286 -16.75 -10.73 11.76
CA GLN A 286 -16.26 -9.38 11.95
C GLN A 286 -15.01 -9.23 11.07
N CYS A 287 -15.01 -8.25 10.18
CA CYS A 287 -13.81 -7.88 9.44
C CYS A 287 -13.05 -6.89 10.30
N GLU A 288 -11.77 -7.16 10.53
CA GLU A 288 -10.89 -6.24 11.23
C GLU A 288 -10.88 -4.93 10.47
N MET A 289 -11.20 -3.83 11.15
CA MET A 289 -10.98 -2.51 10.59
C MET A 289 -9.49 -2.21 10.78
N SER A 290 -8.63 -2.75 9.91
CA SER A 290 -7.17 -2.57 9.95
C SER A 290 -6.71 -1.10 9.80
N SER A 291 -7.63 -0.14 9.80
CA SER A 291 -7.38 1.30 9.83
C SER A 291 -7.18 1.87 11.25
N LEU A 292 -7.34 1.06 12.29
CA LEU A 292 -7.10 1.42 13.69
C LEU A 292 -6.23 0.32 14.31
N GLY A 293 -4.93 0.31 14.03
CA GLY A 293 -3.93 -0.63 14.58
C GLY A 293 -3.76 -0.64 16.11
N GLY A 294 -4.82 -0.36 16.85
CA GLY A 294 -5.04 -0.84 18.18
C GLY A 294 -5.74 -2.20 18.06
N HIS A 295 -5.33 -3.15 18.90
CA HIS A 295 -6.12 -4.34 19.12
C HIS A 295 -7.49 -3.86 19.61
N ASP A 296 -8.51 -3.82 18.75
CA ASP A 296 -9.86 -3.59 19.22
C ASP A 296 -10.16 -4.78 20.14
N ASP A 297 -10.21 -4.56 21.46
CA ASP A 297 -10.54 -5.61 22.43
C ASP A 297 -11.92 -6.24 22.12
N ALA A 298 -12.73 -5.59 21.27
CA ALA A 298 -13.97 -6.12 20.72
C ALA A 298 -13.79 -6.96 19.44
N TYR A 299 -12.66 -6.87 18.73
CA TYR A 299 -12.34 -7.71 17.58
C TYR A 299 -11.82 -9.07 18.04
N THR A 300 -12.70 -10.06 18.02
CA THR A 300 -12.43 -11.32 18.74
C THR A 300 -12.30 -12.50 17.79
N SER A 301 -12.36 -12.24 16.47
CA SER A 301 -12.53 -13.24 15.39
C SER A 301 -13.77 -14.14 15.56
N LEU A 302 -14.55 -13.90 16.62
CA LEU A 302 -15.77 -14.62 16.96
C LEU A 302 -16.92 -14.15 16.06
N PRO A 303 -17.94 -15.00 15.87
CA PRO A 303 -19.21 -14.56 15.34
C PRO A 303 -19.78 -13.39 16.16
N CYS A 304 -20.36 -12.39 15.48
CA CYS A 304 -20.98 -11.20 16.08
C CYS A 304 -21.94 -11.45 17.25
N ASN A 305 -22.56 -12.64 17.28
CA ASN A 305 -23.50 -13.07 18.30
C ASN A 305 -22.82 -13.67 19.55
N CYS A 306 -21.48 -13.76 19.59
CA CYS A 306 -20.74 -14.36 20.69
C CYS A 306 -19.85 -13.33 21.40
N ARG A 307 -20.02 -13.21 22.72
CA ARG A 307 -19.15 -12.38 23.57
C ARG A 307 -17.78 -13.03 23.78
N PRO A 308 -16.70 -12.24 23.94
CA PRO A 308 -15.33 -12.75 24.12
C PRO A 308 -15.01 -13.19 25.56
N HIS A 309 -15.84 -14.04 26.13
CA HIS A 309 -15.61 -14.62 27.44
C HIS A 309 -15.11 -16.06 27.30
N TYR A 310 -14.11 -16.43 28.09
CA TYR A 310 -13.55 -17.77 28.13
C TYR A 310 -14.17 -18.57 29.28
N VAL A 311 -15.18 -19.36 28.97
CA VAL A 311 -15.85 -20.31 29.88
C VAL A 311 -15.98 -21.62 29.12
N PRO A 312 -14.97 -22.51 29.18
CA PRO A 312 -14.87 -23.64 28.27
C PRO A 312 -16.01 -24.65 28.50
N VAL A 313 -16.59 -25.15 27.41
CA VAL A 313 -17.65 -26.17 27.44
C VAL A 313 -17.34 -27.31 26.48
N CYS A 314 -17.85 -28.50 26.79
CA CYS A 314 -17.79 -29.64 25.87
C CYS A 314 -18.97 -29.58 24.88
N GLY A 315 -18.68 -29.56 23.58
CA GLY A 315 -19.68 -29.59 22.52
C GLY A 315 -20.20 -31.01 22.27
N ARG A 316 -21.33 -31.13 21.54
CA ARG A 316 -21.97 -32.42 21.23
C ARG A 316 -21.11 -33.36 20.37
N ASN A 317 -20.10 -32.81 19.69
CA ASN A 317 -19.11 -33.54 18.91
C ASN A 317 -17.90 -34.01 19.73
N GLY A 318 -17.90 -33.81 21.05
CA GLY A 318 -16.79 -34.18 21.94
C GLY A 318 -15.62 -33.20 21.95
N ASN A 319 -15.69 -32.09 21.21
CA ASN A 319 -14.65 -31.06 21.21
C ASN A 319 -14.92 -30.02 22.31
N THR A 320 -13.86 -29.50 22.93
CA THR A 320 -13.97 -28.41 23.92
C THR A 320 -13.90 -27.05 23.22
N TYR A 321 -14.87 -26.19 23.49
CA TYR A 321 -14.98 -24.85 22.91
C TYR A 321 -14.75 -23.77 23.99
N PRO A 322 -14.16 -22.62 23.64
CA PRO A 322 -13.92 -21.52 24.57
C PRO A 322 -15.16 -20.92 25.24
N SER A 323 -16.36 -21.08 24.65
CA SER A 323 -17.62 -20.62 25.23
C SER A 323 -18.81 -21.42 24.72
N ALA A 324 -19.92 -21.41 25.46
CA ALA A 324 -21.18 -22.04 25.06
C ALA A 324 -21.75 -21.50 23.74
N CYS A 325 -21.43 -20.24 23.38
CA CYS A 325 -21.86 -19.66 22.11
C CYS A 325 -21.16 -20.30 20.91
N LEU A 326 -19.88 -20.69 21.07
CA LEU A 326 -19.08 -21.35 20.04
C LEU A 326 -19.37 -22.85 19.92
N ALA A 327 -19.95 -23.46 20.96
CA ALA A 327 -20.27 -24.89 21.01
C ALA A 327 -21.65 -25.24 20.43
N ARG A 328 -22.39 -24.26 19.92
CA ARG A 328 -23.74 -24.42 19.34
C ARG A 328 -23.71 -25.10 17.97
#